data_AF-A0A0U5M888-F1
#
_entry.id   AF-A0A0U5M888-F1
#
_cell.length_a   1.000
_cell.length_b   1.000
_cell.length_c   1.000
_cell.angle_alpha   90.00
_cell.angle_beta   90.00
_cell.angle_gamma   90.00
#
_symmetry.space_group_name_H-M   'P 1'
#
loop_
_entity.id
_entity.type
_entity.pdbx_description
1 polymer ?
#
loop_
_entity_poly.entity_id
_entity_poly.type
_entity_poly.pdbx_seq_one_letter_code
_entity_poly.pdbx_strand_id
1 'polypeptide(L)'
;MKWIAFCRHLHSVAIPVFHQHDLVGFHDLRAGYACERYAHLTGQPAPCVAGHRQADKDADQAARLVIAHELGHGRIDVVGACVGSSR
;
A
#
# COMPACT_ATOMS: atom_id res chain seq x y z
N MET A 1 -19.28 21.41 -11.25
CA MET A 1 -19.07 20.24 -10.36
C MET A 1 -18.19 20.67 -9.20
N LYS A 2 -18.70 20.78 -7.97
CA LYS A 2 -17.91 21.23 -6.80
C LYS A 2 -17.16 20.03 -6.25
N TRP A 3 -15.83 20.06 -6.29
CA TRP A 3 -14.91 19.00 -5.81
C TRP A 3 -15.35 18.35 -4.47
N ILE A 4 -15.79 19.18 -3.52
CA ILE A 4 -16.27 18.73 -2.21
C ILE A 4 -17.48 17.78 -2.32
N ALA A 5 -18.43 18.07 -3.22
CA ALA A 5 -19.62 17.24 -3.40
C ALA A 5 -19.26 15.89 -4.04
N PHE A 6 -18.29 15.88 -4.96
CA PHE A 6 -17.74 14.65 -5.54
C PHE A 6 -17.07 13.79 -4.46
N CYS A 7 -16.16 14.35 -3.66
CA CYS A 7 -15.49 13.59 -2.59
C CYS A 7 -16.49 13.02 -1.58
N ARG A 8 -17.52 13.79 -1.21
CA ARG A 8 -18.54 13.34 -0.26
C ARG A 8 -19.37 12.18 -0.83
N HIS A 9 -19.73 12.26 -2.11
CA HIS A 9 -20.44 11.18 -2.79
C HIS A 9 -19.56 9.92 -2.91
N LEU A 10 -18.31 10.07 -3.35
CA LEU A 10 -17.34 8.98 -3.42
C LEU A 10 -17.18 8.28 -2.06
N HIS A 11 -17.05 9.05 -0.99
CA HIS A 11 -16.91 8.51 0.37
C HIS A 11 -18.17 7.74 0.81
N SER A 12 -19.36 8.27 0.52
CA SER A 12 -20.64 7.60 0.83
C SER A 12 -20.81 6.25 0.14
N VAL A 13 -20.23 6.07 -1.05
CA VAL A 13 -20.33 4.82 -1.81
C VAL A 13 -19.21 3.85 -1.42
N ALA A 14 -17.99 4.35 -1.25
CA ALA A 14 -16.81 3.51 -1.06
C ALA A 14 -16.65 2.98 0.37
N ILE A 15 -16.98 3.77 1.40
CA ILE A 15 -16.81 3.33 2.80
C ILE A 15 -17.61 2.07 3.15
N PRO A 16 -18.88 1.94 2.74
CA PRO A 16 -19.61 0.69 2.96
C PRO A 16 -18.93 -0.53 2.34
N VAL A 17 -18.36 -0.39 1.13
CA VAL A 17 -17.62 -1.46 0.46
C VAL A 17 -16.34 -1.80 1.22
N PHE A 18 -15.62 -0.79 1.71
CA PHE A 18 -14.41 -1.00 2.51
C PHE A 18 -14.71 -1.75 3.81
N HIS A 19 -15.77 -1.39 4.52
CA HIS A 19 -16.18 -2.09 5.74
C HIS A 19 -16.57 -3.56 5.50
N GLN A 20 -17.06 -3.92 4.31
CA GLN A 20 -17.33 -5.33 3.97
C GLN A 20 -16.05 -6.17 3.84
N HIS A 21 -14.89 -5.52 3.69
CA HIS A 21 -13.58 -6.14 3.53
C HIS A 21 -12.61 -5.77 4.66
N ASP A 22 -13.12 -5.31 5.80
CA ASP A 22 -12.34 -4.88 6.97
C ASP A 22 -11.31 -3.77 6.69
N LEU A 23 -11.57 -2.95 5.66
CA LEU A 23 -10.77 -1.78 5.32
C LEU A 23 -11.36 -0.53 5.99
N VAL A 24 -10.51 0.28 6.60
CA VAL A 24 -10.84 1.51 7.34
C VAL A 24 -10.94 2.72 6.40
N GLY A 25 -10.26 2.68 5.24
CA GLY A 25 -10.41 3.74 4.24
C GLY A 25 -9.53 3.59 3.00
N PHE A 26 -9.52 4.63 2.17
CA PHE A 26 -8.76 4.67 0.93
C PHE A 26 -7.24 4.52 1.11
N HIS A 27 -6.71 4.82 2.30
CA HIS A 27 -5.30 4.61 2.60
C HIS A 27 -4.92 3.12 2.55
N ASP A 28 -5.86 2.24 2.92
CA ASP A 28 -5.64 0.80 2.95
C ASP A 28 -5.58 0.21 1.54
N LEU A 29 -6.20 0.86 0.55
CA LEU A 29 -6.07 0.45 -0.86
C LEU A 29 -4.64 0.63 -1.36
N ARG A 30 -3.98 1.72 -0.94
CA ARG A 30 -2.60 1.99 -1.33
C ARG A 30 -1.63 1.02 -0.64
N ALA A 31 -1.90 0.70 0.63
CA ALA A 31 -1.16 -0.32 1.36
C ALA A 31 -1.35 -1.71 0.74
N GLY A 32 -2.59 -2.08 0.40
CA GLY A 32 -2.94 -3.32 -0.29
C GLY A 32 -2.20 -3.49 -1.61
N TYR A 33 -2.24 -2.46 -2.47
CA TYR A 33 -1.46 -2.45 -3.71
C TYR A 33 0.03 -2.66 -3.46
N ALA A 34 0.61 -1.92 -2.50
CA ALA A 34 2.03 -2.02 -2.20
C ALA A 34 2.41 -3.44 -1.73
N CYS A 35 1.56 -4.09 -0.92
CA CYS A 35 1.78 -5.45 -0.45
C CYS A 35 1.76 -6.47 -1.59
N GLU A 36 0.73 -6.40 -2.44
CA GLU A 36 0.60 -7.29 -3.60
C GLU A 36 1.75 -7.09 -4.59
N ARG A 37 2.10 -5.83 -4.87
CA ARG A 37 3.20 -5.51 -5.78
C ARG A 37 4.56 -5.96 -5.23
N TYR A 38 4.78 -5.83 -3.93
CA TYR A 38 5.98 -6.34 -3.27
C TYR A 38 6.10 -7.85 -3.44
N ALA A 39 5.00 -8.60 -3.23
CA ALA A 39 4.98 -10.04 -3.43
C ALA A 39 5.26 -10.42 -4.89
N HIS A 40 4.75 -9.65 -5.85
CA HIS A 40 5.03 -9.87 -7.26
C HIS A 40 6.51 -9.64 -7.62
N LEU A 41 7.17 -8.66 -7.01
CA LEU A 41 8.56 -8.31 -7.32
C LEU A 41 9.57 -9.21 -6.59
N THR A 42 9.28 -9.62 -5.36
CA THR A 42 10.21 -10.36 -4.49
C THR A 42 9.89 -11.85 -4.39
N GLY A 43 8.68 -12.28 -4.79
CA GLY A 43 8.16 -13.62 -4.54
C GLY A 43 7.82 -13.90 -3.07
N GLN A 44 7.93 -12.91 -2.18
CA GLN A 44 7.71 -13.04 -0.74
C GLN A 44 6.65 -12.06 -0.26
N PRO A 45 5.85 -12.41 0.77
CA PRO A 45 4.90 -11.46 1.35
C PRO A 45 5.59 -10.22 1.90
N ALA A 46 4.89 -9.08 1.85
CA ALA A 46 5.37 -7.84 2.44
C ALA A 46 5.59 -7.98 3.96
N PRO A 47 6.59 -7.31 4.55
CA PRO A 47 6.86 -7.37 5.99
C PRO A 47 5.68 -7.00 6.90
N CYS A 48 4.81 -6.07 6.51
CA CYS A 48 3.59 -5.76 7.27
C CYS A 48 2.56 -6.89 7.27
N VAL A 49 2.59 -7.77 6.26
CA VAL A 49 1.73 -8.96 6.17
C VAL A 49 2.37 -10.16 6.89
N ALA A 50 3.68 -10.34 6.73
CA ALA A 50 4.44 -11.46 7.31
C ALA A 50 4.93 -11.22 8.75
N GLY A 51 4.88 -9.97 9.23
CA GLY A 51 5.43 -9.55 10.52
C GLY A 51 6.94 -9.28 10.52
N HIS A 52 7.68 -9.76 9.52
CA HIS A 52 9.12 -9.53 9.34
C HIS A 52 9.52 -9.62 7.86
N ARG A 53 10.72 -9.14 7.51
CA ARG A 53 11.26 -9.29 6.15
C ARG A 53 11.68 -10.73 5.88
N GLN A 54 11.19 -11.27 4.76
CA GLN A 54 11.56 -12.61 4.25
C GLN A 54 12.40 -12.54 2.97
N ALA A 55 12.22 -11.49 2.17
CA ALA A 55 13.06 -11.24 1.02
C ALA A 55 14.49 -10.86 1.45
N ASP A 56 15.45 -11.15 0.56
CA ASP A 56 16.81 -10.64 0.70
C ASP A 56 16.80 -9.10 0.78
N LYS A 57 17.78 -8.53 1.48
CA LYS A 57 17.85 -7.09 1.73
C LYS A 57 17.90 -6.28 0.43
N ASP A 58 18.64 -6.74 -0.57
CA ASP A 58 18.78 -6.01 -1.84
C ASP A 58 17.49 -6.10 -2.66
N ALA A 59 16.84 -7.27 -2.64
CA ALA A 59 15.54 -7.48 -3.29
C ALA A 59 14.42 -6.65 -2.64
N ASP A 60 14.39 -6.58 -1.30
CA ASP A 60 13.46 -5.73 -0.55
C ASP A 60 13.64 -4.25 -0.89
N GLN A 61 14.89 -3.78 -0.93
CA GLN A 61 15.18 -2.39 -1.22
C GLN A 61 14.83 -2.02 -2.67
N ALA A 62 15.13 -2.90 -3.63
CA ALA A 62 14.75 -2.71 -5.02
C ALA A 62 13.22 -2.69 -5.21
N ALA A 63 12.51 -3.61 -4.58
CA ALA A 63 11.05 -3.66 -4.64
C ALA A 63 10.42 -2.39 -4.05
N ARG A 64 10.91 -1.94 -2.89
CA ARG A 64 10.43 -0.70 -2.25
C ARG A 64 10.66 0.54 -3.13
N LEU A 65 11.76 0.62 -3.87
CA LEU A 65 12.03 1.72 -4.80
C LEU A 65 11.05 1.73 -5.98
N VAL A 66 10.81 0.57 -6.59
CA VAL A 66 9.86 0.44 -7.70
C VAL A 66 8.46 0.84 -7.25
N ILE A 67 8.00 0.31 -6.12
CA ILE A 67 6.67 0.61 -5.57
C ILE A 67 6.54 2.10 -5.19
N ALA A 68 7.60 2.72 -4.66
CA ALA A 68 7.61 4.13 -4.35
C ALA A 68 7.36 4.97 -5.61
N HIS A 69 8.11 4.68 -6.67
CA HIS A 69 7.98 5.35 -7.96
C HIS A 69 6.60 5.15 -8.59
N GLU A 70 6.07 3.91 -8.60
CA GLU A 70 4.74 3.59 -9.14
C GLU A 70 3.62 4.33 -8.38
N LEU A 71 3.75 4.49 -7.07
CA LEU A 71 2.77 5.19 -6.24
C LEU A 71 2.95 6.73 -6.28
N GLY A 72 3.84 7.25 -7.12
CA GLY A 72 4.06 8.69 -7.32
C GLY A 72 4.87 9.38 -6.23
N HIS A 73 5.54 8.62 -5.36
CA HIS A 73 6.43 9.16 -4.33
C HIS A 73 7.86 8.71 -4.63
N GLY A 74 8.71 9.61 -5.13
CA GLY A 74 10.13 9.32 -5.39
C GLY A 74 10.99 9.04 -4.13
N ARG A 75 10.38 8.60 -3.02
CA ARG A 75 11.04 8.29 -1.74
C ARG A 75 10.46 7.01 -1.12
N ILE A 76 11.34 6.10 -0.71
CA ILE A 76 11.03 4.82 -0.03
C ILE A 76 10.24 5.06 1.27
N ASP A 77 10.41 6.21 1.90
CA ASP A 77 9.91 6.55 3.23
C ASP A 77 8.38 6.41 3.36
N VAL A 78 7.64 6.64 2.26
CA VAL A 78 6.18 6.46 2.24
C VAL A 78 5.78 5.00 2.05
N VAL A 79 6.62 4.19 1.40
CA VAL A 79 6.41 2.74 1.27
C VAL A 79 6.65 2.03 2.60
N GLY A 80 7.50 2.58 3.49
CA GLY A 80 7.67 2.07 4.84
C GLY A 80 6.36 1.99 5.64
N ALA A 81 5.44 2.93 5.43
CA ALA A 81 4.10 2.91 6.03
C ALA A 81 3.16 1.88 5.37
N CYS A 82 3.39 1.53 4.10
CA CYS A 82 2.53 0.63 3.32
C CYS A 82 2.98 -0.83 3.34
N VAL A 83 4.29 -1.07 3.45
CA VAL A 83 4.94 -2.40 3.38
C VAL A 83 5.48 -2.82 4.75
N GLY A 84 5.48 -1.92 5.73
CA GLY A 84 5.96 -2.16 7.09
C GLY A 84 7.46 -1.89 7.28
N SER A 85 7.83 -1.75 8.55
CA SER A 85 9.21 -1.60 9.01
C SER A 85 10.01 -2.89 8.74
N SER A 86 11.21 -2.76 8.18
CA SER A 86 12.08 -3.89 7.81
C SER A 86 12.90 -4.46 8.98
N ARG A 87 12.37 -4.42 10.22
CA ARG A 87 13.10 -4.93 11.38
C ARG A 87 13.13 -6.46 11.39
#